data_AF-A0A970GB22-F1
#
_entry.id   AF-A0A970GB22-F1
#
_cell.length_a   1.000
_cell.length_b   1.000
_cell.length_c   1.000
_cell.angle_alpha   90.00
_cell.angle_beta   90.00
_cell.angle_gamma   90.00
#
_symmetry.space_group_name_H-M   'P 1'
#
loop_
_entity.id
_entity.type
_entity.pdbx_description
1 polymer ?
#
loop_
_entity_poly.entity_id
_entity_poly.type
_entity_poly.pdbx_seq_one_letter_code
_entity_poly.pdbx_strand_id
1 'polypeptide(L)'
;SAGTIAAGDFLKKHFPLMKINASEAMECPTLLMNGFGGHRIEGIGDKHIPWIHNVRNTDIVSAIRDEDCMRLLRLFNEPAGLNYLKKSGIKPELAEKLELLGISSICNLLASIKMAKYFEYNEDDVIVTVFTDSAEMYQSRLQEQTALKGEYTELQAALDRESILQAQSYDNLLELSYWDKKRIHNLKYYTWVEQQGKTYQEILQQWEPEYWIETFENNLEELDKAIEEFNSLGQSI
;
A
#
# COMPACT_ATOMS: atom_id res chain seq x y z
N SER A 1 9.41 1.84 1.97
CA SER A 1 10.29 2.66 1.09
C SER A 1 9.64 3.92 0.50
N ALA A 2 8.35 3.91 0.14
CA ALA A 2 7.63 5.05 -0.47
C ALA A 2 8.13 5.51 -1.86
N GLY A 3 8.89 4.67 -2.58
CA GLY A 3 9.31 4.99 -3.95
C GLY A 3 8.14 5.00 -4.94
N THR A 4 7.32 3.95 -4.97
CA THR A 4 6.21 3.82 -5.92
C THR A 4 5.14 4.91 -5.77
N ILE A 5 4.84 5.33 -4.53
CA ILE A 5 3.82 6.36 -4.29
C ILE A 5 4.25 7.73 -4.85
N ALA A 6 5.54 7.97 -5.09
CA ALA A 6 6.06 9.18 -5.73
C ALA A 6 5.59 9.30 -7.20
N ALA A 7 5.16 8.22 -7.85
CA ALA A 7 4.49 8.32 -9.15
C ALA A 7 3.24 9.21 -9.08
N GLY A 8 2.59 9.28 -7.92
CA GLY A 8 1.48 10.21 -7.67
C GLY A 8 1.91 11.68 -7.75
N ASP A 9 3.13 12.01 -7.33
CA ASP A 9 3.65 13.38 -7.42
C ASP A 9 3.76 13.83 -8.88
N PHE A 10 4.27 12.95 -9.74
CA PHE A 10 4.33 13.19 -11.19
C PHE A 10 2.94 13.30 -11.81
N LEU A 11 2.02 12.39 -11.48
CA LEU A 11 0.67 12.38 -12.02
C LEU A 11 -0.12 13.64 -11.63
N LYS A 12 0.07 14.18 -10.42
CA LYS A 12 -0.56 15.43 -9.99
C LYS A 12 -0.19 16.65 -10.83
N LYS A 13 0.93 16.63 -11.55
CA LYS A 13 1.26 17.70 -12.52
C LYS A 13 0.29 17.73 -13.70
N HIS A 14 -0.21 16.57 -14.09
CA HIS A 14 -1.15 16.40 -15.19
C HIS A 14 -2.60 16.42 -14.71
N PHE A 15 -2.83 15.94 -13.47
CA PHE A 15 -4.14 15.85 -12.83
C PHE A 15 -4.11 16.51 -11.44
N PRO A 16 -4.14 17.85 -11.33
CA PRO A 16 -3.92 18.55 -10.06
C PRO A 16 -4.92 18.26 -8.94
N LEU A 17 -6.11 17.79 -9.31
CA LEU A 17 -7.18 17.42 -8.37
C LEU A 17 -7.14 15.93 -7.96
N MET A 18 -6.25 15.13 -8.56
CA MET A 18 -6.06 13.73 -8.21
C MET A 18 -5.66 13.61 -6.74
N LYS A 19 -6.20 12.60 -6.05
CA LYS A 19 -5.88 12.29 -4.67
C LYS A 19 -4.86 11.16 -4.58
N ILE A 20 -3.90 11.28 -3.66
CA ILE A 20 -2.90 10.24 -3.36
C ILE A 20 -3.25 9.57 -2.04
N ASN A 21 -3.49 8.25 -2.07
CA ASN A 21 -3.81 7.43 -0.90
C ASN A 21 -2.61 6.55 -0.52
N ALA A 22 -2.09 6.76 0.69
CA ALA A 22 -1.08 5.89 1.30
C ALA A 22 -1.76 4.78 2.11
N SER A 23 -1.59 3.53 1.69
CA SER A 23 -2.05 2.37 2.45
C SER A 23 -1.03 1.95 3.51
N GLU A 24 -1.50 1.55 4.68
CA GLU A 24 -0.68 0.97 5.74
C GLU A 24 -1.40 -0.17 6.47
N ALA A 25 -0.68 -0.91 7.30
CA ALA A 25 -1.28 -1.93 8.16
C ALA A 25 -1.93 -1.29 9.38
N MET A 26 -3.18 -1.67 9.70
CA MET A 26 -3.89 -1.19 10.90
C MET A 26 -3.21 -1.66 12.18
N GLU A 27 -2.53 -2.80 12.15
CA GLU A 27 -1.76 -3.34 13.26
C GLU A 27 -0.41 -2.62 13.45
N CYS A 28 0.01 -1.77 12.49
CA CYS A 28 1.16 -0.87 12.62
C CYS A 28 0.87 0.52 11.99
N PRO A 29 -0.06 1.30 12.56
CA PRO A 29 -0.64 2.49 11.94
C PRO A 29 0.26 3.72 12.16
N THR A 30 1.44 3.72 11.52
CA THR A 30 2.49 4.73 11.70
C THR A 30 2.04 6.09 11.17
N LEU A 31 1.38 6.14 10.02
CA LEU A 31 0.86 7.36 9.40
C LEU A 31 -0.43 7.83 10.09
N LEU A 32 -1.36 6.90 10.34
CA LEU A 32 -2.70 7.22 10.84
C LEU A 32 -2.68 7.65 12.31
N MET A 33 -1.91 6.94 13.16
CA MET A 33 -1.97 7.09 14.61
C MET A 33 -0.63 7.39 15.28
N ASN A 34 0.45 7.60 14.51
CA ASN A 34 1.82 7.57 15.05
C ASN A 34 2.06 6.26 15.83
N GLY A 35 1.44 5.16 15.39
CA GLY A 35 1.44 3.87 16.05
C GLY A 35 2.65 3.00 15.69
N PHE A 36 2.73 1.85 16.34
CA PHE A 36 3.75 0.83 16.09
C PHE A 36 3.13 -0.55 16.32
N GLY A 37 3.71 -1.58 15.71
CA GLY A 37 3.28 -2.97 15.91
C GLY A 37 3.93 -3.93 14.94
N GLY A 38 3.35 -5.12 14.82
CA GLY A 38 3.73 -6.13 13.83
C GLY A 38 2.52 -6.48 12.98
N HIS A 39 2.74 -6.77 11.71
CA HIS A 39 1.69 -7.14 10.77
C HIS A 39 2.21 -8.16 9.76
N ARG A 40 1.27 -8.81 9.07
CA ARG A 40 1.53 -9.83 8.04
C ARG A 40 1.48 -9.27 6.62
N ILE A 41 1.20 -7.98 6.44
CA ILE A 41 1.21 -7.35 5.10
C ILE A 41 2.65 -7.17 4.61
N GLU A 42 3.17 -8.18 3.93
CA GLU A 42 4.53 -8.17 3.40
C GLU A 42 4.69 -7.18 2.23
N GLY A 43 5.84 -6.51 2.19
CA GLY A 43 6.15 -5.47 1.21
C GLY A 43 5.74 -4.05 1.61
N ILE A 44 5.01 -3.87 2.72
CA ILE A 44 4.67 -2.55 3.29
C ILE A 44 5.11 -2.42 4.74
N GLY A 45 4.85 -1.24 5.33
CA GLY A 45 4.84 -1.05 6.77
C GLY A 45 6.23 -1.00 7.38
N ASP A 46 6.90 0.13 7.19
CA ASP A 46 8.08 0.46 7.95
C ASP A 46 7.60 1.14 9.26
N LYS A 47 8.12 0.73 10.43
CA LYS A 47 7.83 1.34 11.77
C LYS A 47 8.32 2.80 11.91
N HIS A 48 8.49 3.48 10.78
CA HIS A 48 8.97 4.84 10.62
C HIS A 48 8.50 5.37 9.27
N ILE A 49 8.45 6.69 9.12
CA ILE A 49 8.13 7.32 7.84
C ILE A 49 9.40 7.33 6.97
N PRO A 50 9.39 6.73 5.76
CA PRO A 50 10.57 6.72 4.90
C PRO A 50 11.06 8.14 4.59
N TRP A 51 12.39 8.33 4.53
CA TRP A 51 12.97 9.66 4.26
C TRP A 51 12.45 10.28 2.97
N ILE A 52 12.30 9.46 1.92
CA ILE A 52 11.88 9.91 0.59
C ILE A 52 10.36 10.03 0.42
N HIS A 53 9.56 9.80 1.45
CA HIS A 53 8.11 9.94 1.34
C HIS A 53 7.70 11.41 1.30
N ASN A 54 7.18 11.91 0.18
CA ASN A 54 6.60 13.25 0.07
C ASN A 54 5.23 13.34 0.77
N VAL A 55 5.26 13.43 2.09
CA VAL A 55 4.05 13.49 2.94
C VAL A 55 3.20 14.72 2.63
N ARG A 56 3.84 15.84 2.23
CA ARG A 56 3.13 17.08 1.87
C ARG A 56 2.14 16.87 0.71
N ASN A 57 2.47 15.95 -0.20
CA ASN A 57 1.62 15.66 -1.35
C ASN A 57 0.71 14.43 -1.16
N THR A 58 0.81 13.73 -0.03
CA THR A 58 -0.12 12.64 0.32
C THR A 58 -1.45 13.23 0.79
N ASP A 59 -2.59 12.74 0.31
CA ASP A 59 -3.91 13.29 0.66
C ASP A 59 -4.70 12.40 1.61
N ILE A 60 -4.52 11.09 1.53
CA ILE A 60 -5.30 10.12 2.30
C ILE A 60 -4.34 9.11 2.92
N VAL A 61 -4.67 8.66 4.13
CA VAL A 61 -4.09 7.46 4.73
C VAL A 61 -5.21 6.44 4.93
N SER A 62 -5.01 5.22 4.45
CA SER A 62 -5.95 4.10 4.64
C SER A 62 -5.26 2.97 5.39
N ALA A 63 -5.66 2.71 6.62
CA ALA A 63 -5.16 1.57 7.37
C ALA A 63 -6.03 0.32 7.10
N ILE A 64 -5.38 -0.77 6.69
CA ILE A 64 -6.00 -2.05 6.35
C ILE A 64 -5.57 -3.10 7.36
N ARG A 65 -6.52 -3.87 7.89
CA ARG A 65 -6.21 -4.96 8.80
C ARG A 65 -5.50 -6.06 8.04
N ASP A 66 -4.38 -6.52 8.58
CA ASP A 66 -3.59 -7.57 7.95
C ASP A 66 -4.35 -8.90 7.83
N GLU A 67 -5.28 -9.15 8.75
CA GLU A 67 -6.16 -10.31 8.77
C GLU A 67 -7.11 -10.33 7.58
N ASP A 68 -7.59 -9.17 7.15
CA ASP A 68 -8.44 -9.05 5.97
C ASP A 68 -7.64 -9.41 4.71
N CYS A 69 -6.38 -8.97 4.63
CA CYS A 69 -5.46 -9.37 3.57
C CYS A 69 -5.18 -10.88 3.58
N MET A 70 -4.95 -11.49 4.75
CA MET A 70 -4.69 -12.94 4.86
C MET A 70 -5.91 -13.77 4.44
N ARG A 71 -7.12 -13.37 4.85
CA ARG A 71 -8.36 -14.08 4.50
C ARG A 71 -8.63 -14.01 3.00
N LEU A 72 -8.44 -12.84 2.39
CA LEU A 72 -8.54 -12.71 0.94
C LEU A 72 -7.42 -13.44 0.18
N LEU A 73 -6.22 -13.54 0.75
CA LEU A 73 -5.16 -14.36 0.17
C LEU A 73 -5.63 -15.81 0.03
N ARG A 74 -6.28 -16.38 1.06
CA ARG A 74 -6.89 -17.71 0.97
C ARG A 74 -8.01 -17.76 -0.05
N LEU A 75 -8.93 -16.78 -0.04
CA LEU A 75 -10.05 -16.70 -1.00
C LEU A 75 -9.58 -16.72 -2.46
N PHE A 76 -8.46 -16.05 -2.75
CA PHE A 76 -7.92 -15.88 -4.10
C PHE A 76 -7.01 -17.01 -4.57
N ASN A 77 -6.56 -17.88 -3.66
CA ASN A 77 -5.56 -18.92 -3.99
C ASN A 77 -6.03 -20.34 -3.68
N GLU A 78 -6.97 -20.53 -2.76
CA GLU A 78 -7.43 -21.88 -2.42
C GLU A 78 -8.58 -22.34 -3.33
N PRO A 79 -8.62 -23.64 -3.72
CA PRO A 79 -9.60 -24.15 -4.67
C PRO A 79 -11.06 -23.88 -4.27
N ALA A 80 -11.38 -23.97 -2.97
CA ALA A 80 -12.72 -23.68 -2.47
C ALA A 80 -13.11 -22.19 -2.68
N GLY A 81 -12.16 -21.28 -2.51
CA GLY A 81 -12.34 -19.85 -2.73
C GLY A 81 -12.57 -19.51 -4.19
N LEU A 82 -11.70 -20.00 -5.08
CA LEU A 82 -11.83 -19.81 -6.52
C LEU A 82 -13.14 -20.37 -7.07
N ASN A 83 -13.52 -21.58 -6.65
CA ASN A 83 -14.79 -22.19 -7.06
C ASN A 83 -15.99 -21.38 -6.57
N TYR A 84 -15.94 -20.87 -5.33
CA TYR A 84 -17.01 -20.05 -4.78
C TYR A 84 -17.13 -18.71 -5.52
N LEU A 85 -16.03 -18.05 -5.86
CA LEU A 85 -16.03 -16.80 -6.64
C LEU A 85 -16.67 -17.00 -8.03
N LYS A 86 -16.31 -18.09 -8.72
CA LYS A 86 -16.90 -18.46 -10.02
C LYS A 86 -18.42 -18.70 -9.90
N LYS A 87 -18.84 -19.45 -8.89
CA LYS A 87 -20.28 -19.68 -8.58
C LYS A 87 -21.02 -18.38 -8.25
N SER A 88 -20.33 -17.41 -7.64
CA SER A 88 -20.87 -16.11 -7.26
C SER A 88 -20.97 -15.10 -8.41
N GLY A 89 -20.70 -15.51 -9.65
CA GLY A 89 -20.83 -14.68 -10.85
C GLY A 89 -19.57 -13.94 -11.27
N ILE A 90 -18.44 -14.12 -10.57
CA ILE A 90 -17.14 -13.61 -11.06
C ILE A 90 -16.74 -14.42 -12.29
N LYS A 91 -16.37 -13.73 -13.38
CA LYS A 91 -15.93 -14.37 -14.61
C LYS A 91 -14.74 -15.31 -14.32
N PRO A 92 -14.74 -16.56 -14.82
CA PRO A 92 -13.66 -17.52 -14.56
C PRO A 92 -12.27 -16.98 -14.86
N GLU A 93 -12.11 -16.28 -15.98
CA GLU A 93 -10.84 -15.65 -16.39
C GLU A 93 -10.33 -14.60 -15.41
N LEU A 94 -11.23 -13.89 -14.71
CA LEU A 94 -10.85 -12.95 -13.67
C LEU A 94 -10.50 -13.68 -12.38
N ALA A 95 -11.33 -14.65 -11.97
CA ALA A 95 -11.09 -15.42 -10.75
C ALA A 95 -9.72 -16.13 -10.80
N GLU A 96 -9.35 -16.68 -11.95
CA GLU A 96 -8.06 -17.34 -12.17
C GLU A 96 -6.86 -16.38 -12.15
N LYS A 97 -7.07 -15.08 -12.30
CA LYS A 97 -6.02 -14.06 -12.19
C LYS A 97 -5.86 -13.50 -10.79
N LEU A 98 -6.74 -13.83 -9.84
CA LEU A 98 -6.67 -13.26 -8.49
C LEU A 98 -5.46 -13.77 -7.68
N GLU A 99 -4.87 -14.91 -8.06
CA GLU A 99 -3.59 -15.37 -7.50
C GLU A 99 -2.42 -14.42 -7.83
N LEU A 100 -2.57 -13.54 -8.84
CA LEU A 100 -1.61 -12.48 -9.12
C LEU A 100 -1.60 -11.38 -8.06
N LEU A 101 -2.53 -11.38 -7.11
CA LEU A 101 -2.57 -10.44 -6.01
C LEU A 101 -1.93 -11.07 -4.77
N GLY A 102 -0.66 -10.74 -4.55
CA GLY A 102 0.04 -10.92 -3.29
C GLY A 102 -0.56 -10.08 -2.15
N ILE A 103 0.04 -10.16 -0.96
CA ILE A 103 -0.56 -9.65 0.27
C ILE A 103 -0.72 -8.12 0.26
N SER A 104 0.30 -7.39 -0.17
CA SER A 104 0.25 -5.93 -0.29
C SER A 104 -0.59 -5.46 -1.48
N SER A 105 -0.68 -6.25 -2.56
CA SER A 105 -1.64 -6.05 -3.65
C SER A 105 -3.08 -6.08 -3.14
N ILE A 106 -3.41 -7.03 -2.26
CA ILE A 106 -4.72 -7.12 -1.61
C ILE A 106 -4.95 -5.91 -0.69
N CYS A 107 -3.93 -5.47 0.05
CA CYS A 107 -4.02 -4.24 0.86
C CYS A 107 -4.38 -3.03 -0.02
N ASN A 108 -3.72 -2.87 -1.17
CA ASN A 108 -4.00 -1.82 -2.14
C ASN A 108 -5.40 -1.90 -2.75
N LEU A 109 -5.89 -3.12 -3.03
CA LEU A 109 -7.28 -3.34 -3.46
C LEU A 109 -8.26 -2.85 -2.39
N LEU A 110 -8.07 -3.26 -1.13
CA LEU A 110 -8.93 -2.87 -0.02
C LEU A 110 -8.90 -1.37 0.24
N ALA A 111 -7.73 -0.74 0.17
CA ALA A 111 -7.58 0.72 0.28
C ALA A 111 -8.28 1.46 -0.87
N SER A 112 -8.27 0.90 -2.08
CA SER A 112 -8.99 1.44 -3.24
C SER A 112 -10.51 1.40 -3.01
N ILE A 113 -11.03 0.29 -2.46
CA ILE A 113 -12.45 0.18 -2.09
C ILE A 113 -12.83 1.20 -1.01
N LYS A 114 -11.98 1.39 0.02
CA LYS A 114 -12.21 2.40 1.06
C LYS A 114 -12.28 3.81 0.46
N MET A 115 -11.32 4.14 -0.41
CA MET A 115 -11.25 5.43 -1.09
C MET A 115 -12.48 5.68 -1.96
N ALA A 116 -12.89 4.70 -2.78
CA ALA A 116 -14.10 4.82 -3.59
C ALA A 116 -15.34 5.10 -2.75
N LYS A 117 -15.51 4.38 -1.64
CA LYS A 117 -16.66 4.59 -0.74
C LYS A 117 -16.60 5.92 0.01
N TYR A 118 -15.42 6.35 0.46
CA TYR A 118 -15.25 7.59 1.21
C TYR A 118 -15.56 8.84 0.37
N PHE A 119 -15.11 8.86 -0.89
CA PHE A 119 -15.36 9.98 -1.81
C PHE A 119 -16.61 9.79 -2.67
N GLU A 120 -17.40 8.75 -2.42
CA GLU A 120 -18.62 8.44 -3.18
C GLU A 120 -18.37 8.33 -4.69
N TYR A 121 -17.21 7.80 -5.08
CA TYR A 121 -16.87 7.60 -6.48
C TYR A 121 -17.84 6.65 -7.18
N ASN A 122 -18.08 6.93 -8.46
CA ASN A 122 -19.01 6.18 -9.31
C ASN A 122 -18.32 5.73 -10.62
N GLU A 123 -19.11 5.33 -11.62
CA GLU A 123 -18.62 4.86 -12.91
C GLU A 123 -17.78 5.88 -13.71
N ASP A 124 -17.86 7.17 -13.40
CA ASP A 124 -17.11 8.24 -14.06
C ASP A 124 -15.74 8.51 -13.41
N ASP A 125 -15.47 7.90 -12.25
CA ASP A 125 -14.22 8.06 -11.51
C ASP A 125 -13.23 6.91 -11.75
N VAL A 126 -11.94 7.22 -11.68
CA VAL A 126 -10.86 6.25 -11.91
C VAL A 126 -9.93 6.18 -10.71
N ILE A 127 -9.78 4.98 -10.15
CA ILE A 127 -8.70 4.67 -9.20
C ILE A 127 -7.62 3.88 -9.92
N VAL A 128 -6.40 4.40 -9.88
CA VAL A 128 -5.21 3.69 -10.32
C VAL A 128 -4.50 3.12 -9.09
N THR A 129 -4.19 1.83 -9.14
CA THR A 129 -3.50 1.13 -8.05
C THR A 129 -2.49 0.14 -8.61
N VAL A 130 -1.55 -0.29 -7.76
CA VAL A 130 -0.48 -1.23 -8.13
C VAL A 130 -0.66 -2.53 -7.36
N PHE A 131 -0.66 -3.64 -8.10
CA PHE A 131 -0.51 -4.97 -7.54
C PHE A 131 0.94 -5.38 -7.71
N THR A 132 1.66 -5.36 -6.59
CA THR A 132 3.12 -5.34 -6.49
C THR A 132 3.77 -6.66 -6.86
N ASP A 133 3.17 -7.77 -6.45
CA ASP A 133 3.66 -9.12 -6.64
C ASP A 133 2.51 -10.14 -6.61
N SER A 134 2.83 -11.37 -7.02
CA SER A 134 1.92 -12.51 -7.04
C SER A 134 1.94 -13.29 -5.72
N ALA A 135 0.90 -14.10 -5.49
CA ALA A 135 0.81 -15.02 -4.36
C ALA A 135 1.84 -16.17 -4.42
N GLU A 136 2.56 -16.35 -5.53
CA GLU A 136 3.64 -17.34 -5.65
C GLU A 136 4.73 -17.13 -4.58
N MET A 137 5.01 -15.89 -4.21
CA MET A 137 5.96 -15.53 -3.16
C MET A 137 5.47 -15.87 -1.74
N TYR A 138 4.18 -16.17 -1.57
CA TYR A 138 3.49 -16.28 -0.27
C TYR A 138 2.88 -17.65 0.01
N GLN A 139 3.33 -18.70 -0.70
CA GLN A 139 2.79 -20.06 -0.51
C GLN A 139 2.96 -20.59 0.92
N SER A 140 4.04 -20.21 1.60
CA SER A 140 4.27 -20.54 3.02
C SER A 140 3.21 -19.91 3.94
N ARG A 141 2.66 -18.73 3.59
CA ARG A 141 1.58 -18.07 4.35
C ARG A 141 0.28 -18.84 4.23
N LEU A 142 -0.04 -19.42 3.08
CA LEU A 142 -1.21 -20.27 2.93
C LEU A 142 -1.10 -21.52 3.83
N GLN A 143 0.07 -22.16 3.86
CA GLN A 143 0.32 -23.30 4.75
C GLN A 143 0.19 -22.92 6.23
N GLU A 144 0.73 -21.76 6.63
CA GLU A 144 0.59 -21.23 7.98
C GLU A 144 -0.88 -20.97 8.33
N GLN A 145 -1.64 -20.36 7.42
CA GLN A 145 -3.08 -20.11 7.62
C GLN A 145 -3.85 -21.42 7.77
N THR A 146 -3.56 -22.45 6.96
CA THR A 146 -4.18 -23.78 7.09
C THR A 146 -3.81 -24.44 8.42
N ALA A 147 -2.56 -24.35 8.87
CA ALA A 147 -2.14 -24.88 10.17
C ALA A 147 -2.86 -24.20 11.35
N LEU A 148 -3.11 -22.90 11.26
CA LEU A 148 -3.75 -22.11 12.33
C LEU A 148 -5.28 -22.21 12.33
N LYS A 149 -5.90 -22.27 11.15
CA LYS A 149 -7.36 -22.12 10.99
C LYS A 149 -8.05 -23.33 10.37
N GLY A 150 -7.30 -24.35 9.98
CA GLY A 150 -7.78 -25.52 9.27
C GLY A 150 -8.02 -25.27 7.78
N GLU A 151 -8.55 -26.30 7.13
CA GLU A 151 -8.87 -26.33 5.70
C GLU A 151 -9.81 -25.18 5.29
N TYR A 152 -9.56 -24.57 4.13
CA TYR A 152 -10.45 -23.54 3.61
C TYR A 152 -11.68 -24.16 2.95
N THR A 153 -12.85 -23.70 3.37
CA THR A 153 -14.13 -24.28 2.96
C THR A 153 -14.95 -23.30 2.13
N GLU A 154 -15.95 -23.81 1.42
CA GLU A 154 -16.91 -22.97 0.70
C GLU A 154 -17.65 -22.00 1.66
N LEU A 155 -17.93 -22.42 2.89
CA LEU A 155 -18.50 -21.53 3.91
C LEU A 155 -17.53 -20.40 4.27
N GLN A 156 -16.24 -20.70 4.46
CA GLN A 156 -15.25 -19.67 4.76
C GLN A 156 -15.08 -18.69 3.59
N ALA A 157 -15.11 -19.20 2.35
CA ALA A 157 -15.08 -18.37 1.15
C ALA A 157 -16.27 -17.38 1.09
N ALA A 158 -17.47 -17.86 1.43
CA ALA A 158 -18.66 -17.01 1.51
C ALA A 158 -18.52 -15.92 2.57
N LEU A 159 -18.05 -16.28 3.77
CA LEU A 159 -17.83 -15.34 4.87
C LEU A 159 -16.78 -14.30 4.52
N ASP A 160 -15.65 -14.70 3.93
CA ASP A 160 -14.54 -13.80 3.59
C ASP A 160 -14.95 -12.83 2.46
N ARG A 161 -15.61 -13.33 1.42
CA ARG A 161 -16.14 -12.46 0.34
C ARG A 161 -17.11 -11.42 0.90
N GLU A 162 -18.05 -11.84 1.74
CA GLU A 162 -19.07 -10.93 2.26
C GLU A 162 -18.49 -9.95 3.27
N SER A 163 -17.78 -10.44 4.29
CA SER A 163 -17.29 -9.59 5.38
C SER A 163 -16.13 -8.69 5.02
N ILE A 164 -15.35 -9.02 3.98
CA ILE A 164 -14.15 -8.26 3.62
C ILE A 164 -14.30 -7.49 2.31
N LEU A 165 -14.92 -8.06 1.27
CA LEU A 165 -15.07 -7.33 -0.02
C LEU A 165 -16.36 -6.54 -0.06
N GLN A 166 -17.51 -7.17 0.21
CA GLN A 166 -18.81 -6.51 0.10
C GLN A 166 -19.01 -5.49 1.23
N ALA A 167 -18.74 -5.91 2.45
CA ALA A 167 -18.91 -5.09 3.65
C ALA A 167 -17.74 -4.13 3.93
N GLN A 168 -16.71 -4.06 3.06
CA GLN A 168 -15.56 -3.19 3.29
C GLN A 168 -16.00 -1.75 3.53
N SER A 169 -15.75 -1.21 4.72
CA SER A 169 -16.10 0.19 5.02
C SER A 169 -14.90 1.10 4.80
N TYR A 170 -15.10 2.41 4.96
CA TYR A 170 -14.05 3.42 4.97
C TYR A 170 -13.59 3.78 6.40
N ASP A 171 -13.77 2.87 7.35
CA ASP A 171 -13.21 2.97 8.69
C ASP A 171 -11.66 3.05 8.63
N ASN A 172 -11.03 3.63 9.66
CA ASN A 172 -9.57 3.76 9.73
C ASN A 172 -8.94 4.43 8.49
N LEU A 173 -9.68 5.36 7.90
CA LEU A 173 -9.24 6.24 6.81
C LEU A 173 -9.22 7.68 7.31
N LEU A 174 -8.21 8.43 6.91
CA LEU A 174 -8.08 9.86 7.19
C LEU A 174 -7.77 10.63 5.91
N GLU A 175 -8.67 11.53 5.50
CA GLU A 175 -8.31 12.61 4.58
C GLU A 175 -7.46 13.64 5.34
N LEU A 176 -6.23 13.83 4.88
CA LEU A 176 -5.21 14.59 5.60
C LEU A 176 -5.41 16.10 5.39
N SER A 177 -5.63 16.81 6.49
CA SER A 177 -5.47 18.26 6.52
C SER A 177 -3.99 18.65 6.40
N TYR A 178 -3.72 19.93 6.18
CA TYR A 178 -2.36 20.48 6.25
C TYR A 178 -1.62 20.07 7.53
N TRP A 179 -2.32 20.09 8.68
CA TRP A 179 -1.73 19.76 9.97
C TRP A 179 -1.50 18.28 10.17
N ASP A 180 -2.33 17.41 9.58
CA ASP A 180 -2.08 15.97 9.58
C ASP A 180 -0.84 15.64 8.76
N LYS A 181 -0.71 16.24 7.56
CA LYS A 181 0.51 16.11 6.73
C LYS A 181 1.74 16.61 7.48
N LYS A 182 1.64 17.76 8.17
CA LYS A 182 2.76 18.30 8.96
C LYS A 182 3.11 17.41 10.15
N ARG A 183 2.12 16.86 10.86
CA ARG A 183 2.31 15.91 11.97
C ARG A 183 3.09 14.69 11.49
N ILE A 184 2.63 14.06 10.41
CA ILE A 184 3.27 12.87 9.84
C ILE A 184 4.70 13.19 9.37
N HIS A 185 4.89 14.31 8.67
CA HIS A 185 6.21 14.74 8.21
C HIS A 185 7.19 14.91 9.38
N ASN A 186 6.75 15.53 10.48
CA ASN A 186 7.59 15.74 11.66
C ASN A 186 8.05 14.42 12.31
N LEU A 187 7.32 13.30 12.15
CA LEU A 187 7.76 12.00 12.68
C LEU A 187 9.07 11.51 12.06
N LYS A 188 9.40 11.94 10.84
CA LYS A 188 10.69 11.63 10.22
C LYS A 188 11.87 12.08 11.09
N TYR A 189 11.70 13.13 11.91
CA TYR A 189 12.75 13.67 12.78
C TYR A 189 13.36 12.59 13.68
N TYR A 190 12.51 11.83 14.37
CA TYR A 190 12.97 10.88 15.38
C TYR A 190 13.77 9.71 14.80
N THR A 191 13.44 9.26 13.60
CA THR A 191 14.23 8.21 12.95
C THR A 191 15.41 8.83 12.22
N TRP A 192 15.18 9.80 11.36
CA TRP A 192 16.21 10.22 10.41
C TRP A 192 17.21 11.19 10.99
N VAL A 193 16.78 12.14 11.80
CA VAL A 193 17.68 13.14 12.40
C VAL A 193 18.35 12.56 13.64
N GLU A 194 17.56 12.09 14.61
CA GLU A 194 18.10 11.62 15.89
C GLU A 194 18.87 10.29 15.79
N GLN A 195 18.44 9.37 14.92
CA GLN A 195 19.00 8.00 14.89
C GLN A 195 19.86 7.72 13.66
N GLN A 196 19.55 8.30 12.49
CA GLN A 196 20.23 8.00 11.21
C GLN A 196 21.15 9.12 10.72
N GLY A 197 21.31 10.21 11.48
CA GLY A 197 22.30 11.26 11.21
C GLY A 197 21.96 12.23 10.08
N LYS A 198 20.70 12.30 9.62
CA LYS A 198 20.23 13.41 8.77
C LYS A 198 20.24 14.72 9.55
N THR A 199 20.36 15.84 8.86
CA THR A 199 20.43 17.13 9.52
C THR A 199 19.04 17.71 9.80
N TYR A 200 18.93 18.52 10.85
CA TYR A 200 17.73 19.29 11.14
C TYR A 200 17.32 20.21 9.97
N GLN A 201 18.29 20.77 9.25
CA GLN A 201 18.01 21.66 8.12
C GLN A 201 17.41 20.89 6.93
N GLU A 202 17.93 19.70 6.61
CA GLU A 202 17.42 18.89 5.51
C GLU A 202 15.95 18.47 5.71
N ILE A 203 15.55 18.08 6.93
CA ILE A 203 14.14 17.72 7.17
C ILE A 203 13.21 18.94 7.04
N LEU A 204 13.67 20.14 7.42
CA LEU A 204 12.88 21.35 7.20
C LEU A 204 12.73 21.65 5.71
N GLN A 205 13.80 21.48 4.92
CA GLN A 205 13.77 21.66 3.46
C GLN A 205 12.81 20.68 2.79
N GLN A 206 12.69 19.43 3.27
CA GLN A 206 11.73 18.46 2.75
C GLN A 206 10.25 18.92 2.81
N TRP A 207 9.94 19.95 3.60
CA TRP A 207 8.60 20.53 3.63
C TRP A 207 8.34 21.48 2.46
N GLU A 208 9.38 22.05 1.86
CA GLU A 208 9.26 22.97 0.74
C GLU A 208 9.12 22.19 -0.57
N PRO A 209 8.16 22.54 -1.46
CA PRO A 209 8.00 21.88 -2.75
C PRO A 209 9.27 21.84 -3.60
N GLU A 210 10.07 22.91 -3.53
CA GLU A 210 11.32 23.10 -4.28
C GLU A 210 12.33 21.98 -3.98
N TYR A 211 12.39 21.50 -2.73
CA TYR A 211 13.27 20.38 -2.37
C TYR A 211 13.02 19.15 -3.24
N TRP A 212 11.75 18.82 -3.50
CA TRP A 212 11.39 17.63 -4.27
C TRP A 212 11.70 17.80 -5.76
N ILE A 213 11.48 19.00 -6.30
CA ILE A 213 11.81 19.36 -7.67
C ILE A 213 13.32 19.27 -7.88
N GLU A 214 14.10 19.92 -7.02
CA GLU A 214 15.56 19.96 -7.11
C GLU A 214 16.18 18.58 -6.91
N THR A 215 15.68 17.79 -5.94
CA THR A 215 16.26 16.49 -5.60
C THR A 215 15.95 15.43 -6.65
N PHE A 216 14.70 15.36 -7.14
CA PHE A 216 14.22 14.22 -7.92
C PHE A 216 13.86 14.55 -9.37
N GLU A 217 13.49 15.79 -9.68
CA GLU A 217 13.04 16.13 -11.04
C GLU A 217 14.18 16.69 -11.89
N ASN A 218 15.06 17.49 -11.27
CA ASN A 218 16.20 18.10 -11.97
C ASN A 218 17.40 17.15 -12.09
N ASN A 219 17.43 16.03 -11.36
CA ASN A 219 18.54 15.07 -11.31
C ASN A 219 18.20 13.69 -11.89
N LEU A 220 17.16 13.58 -12.72
CA LEU A 220 16.69 12.29 -13.26
C LEU A 220 17.81 11.52 -13.99
N GLU A 221 18.59 12.19 -14.84
CA GLU A 221 19.67 11.54 -15.61
C GLU A 221 20.74 10.92 -14.71
N GLU A 222 21.10 11.58 -13.60
CA GLU A 222 22.07 11.06 -12.64
C GLU A 222 21.51 9.88 -11.86
N LEU A 223 20.23 9.94 -11.48
CA LEU A 223 19.53 8.85 -10.80
C LEU A 223 19.42 7.62 -11.70
N ASP A 224 19.02 7.79 -12.96
CA ASP A 224 18.92 6.71 -13.94
C ASP A 224 20.28 6.04 -14.13
N LYS A 225 21.34 6.83 -14.29
CA LYS A 225 22.71 6.32 -14.40
C LYS A 225 23.12 5.53 -13.14
N ALA A 226 22.82 6.05 -11.95
CA ALA A 226 23.13 5.35 -10.70
C ALA A 226 22.35 4.03 -10.56
N ILE A 227 21.10 3.99 -11.03
CA ILE A 227 20.28 2.77 -11.05
C ILE A 227 20.86 1.74 -12.03
N GLU A 228 21.26 2.15 -13.23
CA GLU A 228 21.93 1.28 -14.20
C GLU A 228 23.24 0.72 -13.65
N GLU A 229 24.08 1.57 -13.06
CA GLU A 229 25.32 1.17 -12.40
C GLU A 229 25.05 0.16 -11.28
N PHE A 230 24.09 0.42 -10.39
CA PHE A 230 23.70 -0.50 -9.33
C PHE A 230 23.22 -1.85 -9.86
N ASN A 231 22.35 -1.85 -10.87
CA ASN A 231 21.82 -3.07 -11.48
C ASN A 231 22.91 -3.90 -12.16
N SER A 232 23.92 -3.26 -12.75
CA SER A 232 25.06 -3.94 -13.38
C SER A 232 25.90 -4.75 -12.38
N LEU A 233 25.98 -4.29 -11.12
CA LEU A 233 26.69 -5.01 -10.05
C LEU A 233 26.00 -6.34 -9.71
N GLY A 234 24.66 -6.38 -9.79
CA GLY A 234 23.87 -7.58 -9.53
C GLY A 234 23.92 -8.64 -10.65
N GLN A 235 24.26 -8.24 -11.87
CA GLN A 235 24.47 -9.16 -13.01
C GLN A 235 25.88 -9.75 -13.06
N SER A 236 26.79 -9.26 -12.21
CA SER A 236 28.21 -9.66 -12.16
C SER A 236 28.51 -10.76 -11.13
N ILE A 237 27.46 -11.34 -10.51
CA ILE A 237 27.51 -12.41 -9.50
C ILE A 237 26.79 -13.64 -10.06
#